data_AF-A0A4V0WVW8-F1
#
_entry.id   AF-A0A4V0WVW8-F1
#
_cell.length_a   1.000
_cell.length_b   1.000
_cell.length_c   1.000
_cell.angle_alpha   90.00
_cell.angle_beta   90.00
_cell.angle_gamma   90.00
#
_symmetry.space_group_name_H-M   'P 1'
#
loop_
_entity.id
_entity.type
_entity.pdbx_description
1 polymer ?
#
loop_
_entity_poly.entity_id
_entity_poly.type
_entity_poly.pdbx_seq_one_letter_code
_entity_poly.pdbx_strand_id
1 'polypeptide(L)'
;MTIKRLGQGLRGSYAPPLQPEALVRLQSAWSYLVGPLIAKKTRPIELRGSKLVVGCWDLASLSSLQASSTQSWPQLRDRFQTHTGLGITSMVIIPSDPLVPLINVSPEEDHFKASLRFLRQRASDFKRS
;
A
#
# COMPACT_ATOMS: atom_id res chain seq x y z
N MET A 1 10.34 20.55 -50.24
CA MET A 1 9.42 19.99 -49.22
C MET A 1 9.48 18.47 -49.29
N THR A 2 10.22 17.83 -48.39
CA THR A 2 10.20 16.37 -48.24
C THR A 2 10.52 16.05 -46.78
N ILE A 3 9.50 15.77 -45.97
CA ILE A 3 9.70 15.39 -44.56
C ILE A 3 9.74 13.87 -44.51
N LYS A 4 10.93 13.34 -44.22
CA LYS A 4 11.16 11.93 -43.91
C LYS A 4 10.40 11.56 -42.63
N ARG A 5 9.47 10.62 -42.72
CA ARG A 5 8.83 9.99 -41.55
C ARG A 5 9.83 9.02 -40.92
N LEU A 6 10.24 9.30 -39.69
CA LEU A 6 11.14 8.48 -38.86
C LEU A 6 10.35 7.93 -37.66
N GLY A 7 10.51 6.63 -37.41
CA GLY A 7 10.20 5.95 -36.14
C GLY A 7 8.70 5.71 -35.91
N GLN A 8 8.12 4.53 -36.17
CA GLN A 8 8.33 3.30 -35.38
C GLN A 8 8.50 3.53 -33.88
N GLY A 9 7.49 3.08 -33.12
CA GLY A 9 7.72 2.50 -31.80
C GLY A 9 7.28 3.33 -30.59
N LEU A 10 5.97 3.48 -30.38
CA LEU A 10 5.43 3.64 -29.02
C LEU A 10 4.10 2.87 -28.91
N ARG A 11 4.19 1.53 -28.94
CA ARG A 11 3.17 0.69 -28.31
C ARG A 11 3.24 1.00 -26.81
N GLY A 12 2.51 2.02 -26.39
CA GLY A 12 2.18 2.23 -24.99
C GLY A 12 1.51 0.96 -24.49
N SER A 13 2.29 0.14 -23.78
CA SER A 13 1.77 -1.01 -23.07
C SER A 13 0.88 -0.46 -21.97
N TYR A 14 -0.41 -0.33 -22.25
CA TYR A 14 -1.44 -0.21 -21.23
C TYR A 14 -1.41 -1.52 -20.43
N ALA A 15 -0.50 -1.61 -19.46
CA ALA A 15 -0.60 -2.61 -18.43
C ALA A 15 -1.96 -2.38 -17.74
N PRO A 16 -2.83 -3.38 -17.66
CA PRO A 16 -4.12 -3.22 -16.99
C PRO A 16 -3.88 -2.71 -15.57
N PRO A 17 -4.77 -1.84 -15.03
CA PRO A 17 -4.72 -1.50 -13.61
C PRO A 17 -4.70 -2.80 -12.83
N LEU A 18 -3.75 -2.93 -11.88
CA LEU A 18 -3.61 -4.16 -11.12
C LEU A 18 -4.95 -4.56 -10.54
N GLN A 19 -5.33 -5.80 -10.79
CA GLN A 19 -6.42 -6.40 -10.05
C GLN A 19 -6.08 -6.33 -8.56
N PRO A 20 -6.99 -5.85 -7.70
CA PRO A 20 -6.73 -5.68 -6.26
C PRO A 20 -6.20 -6.97 -5.60
N GLU A 21 -6.59 -8.13 -6.14
CA GLU A 21 -6.10 -9.45 -5.76
C GLU A 21 -4.58 -9.63 -5.93
N ALA A 22 -3.98 -9.06 -6.98
CA ALA A 22 -2.54 -9.14 -7.21
C ALA A 22 -1.76 -8.35 -6.16
N LEU A 23 -2.31 -7.22 -5.71
CA LEU A 23 -1.72 -6.41 -4.65
C LEU A 23 -1.80 -7.12 -3.29
N VAL A 24 -2.92 -7.78 -3.00
CA VAL A 24 -3.08 -8.60 -1.79
C VAL A 24 -2.06 -9.74 -1.76
N ARG A 25 -1.89 -10.46 -2.88
CA ARG A 25 -0.87 -11.53 -3.00
C ARG A 25 0.55 -11.00 -2.80
N LEU A 26 0.86 -9.83 -3.37
CA LEU A 26 2.16 -9.20 -3.22
C LEU A 26 2.39 -8.70 -1.79
N GLN A 27 1.36 -8.20 -1.11
CA GLN A 27 1.42 -7.86 0.32
C GLN A 27 1.66 -9.10 1.20
N SER A 28 0.98 -10.21 0.94
CA SER A 28 1.18 -11.45 1.71
C SER A 28 2.56 -12.08 1.47
N ALA A 29 3.08 -12.01 0.25
CA ALA A 29 4.39 -12.54 -0.11
C ALA A 29 5.55 -11.59 0.26
N TRP A 30 5.26 -10.38 0.74
CA TRP A 30 6.26 -9.32 0.90
C TRP A 30 7.44 -9.73 1.78
N SER A 31 7.17 -10.27 2.97
CA SER A 31 8.23 -10.69 3.91
C SER A 31 9.13 -11.79 3.33
N TYR A 32 8.58 -12.65 2.47
CA TYR A 32 9.36 -13.67 1.77
C TYR A 32 10.21 -13.05 0.63
N LEU A 33 9.66 -12.06 -0.08
CA LEU A 33 10.30 -11.43 -1.23
C LEU A 33 11.39 -10.43 -0.89
N VAL A 34 11.31 -9.71 0.24
CA VAL A 34 12.34 -8.71 0.63
C VAL A 34 13.07 -9.06 1.92
N GLY A 35 12.63 -10.12 2.62
CA GLY A 35 13.16 -10.53 3.91
C GLY A 35 12.53 -9.76 5.08
N PRO A 36 12.61 -10.32 6.29
CA PRO A 36 11.88 -9.83 7.46
C PRO A 36 12.34 -8.45 7.95
N LEU A 37 13.62 -8.11 7.78
CA LEU A 37 14.15 -6.80 8.21
C LEU A 37 13.59 -5.65 7.37
N ILE A 38 13.49 -5.85 6.06
CA ILE A 38 12.96 -4.85 5.13
C ILE A 38 11.44 -4.79 5.25
N ALA A 39 10.77 -5.93 5.37
CA ALA A 39 9.31 -5.99 5.50
C ALA A 39 8.78 -5.35 6.80
N LYS A 40 9.58 -5.30 7.87
CA LYS A 40 9.24 -4.56 9.11
C LYS A 40 9.21 -3.04 8.95
N LYS A 41 9.78 -2.51 7.87
CA LYS A 41 9.94 -1.08 7.62
C LYS A 41 9.25 -0.61 6.35
N THR A 42 8.79 -1.54 5.52
CA THR A 42 8.28 -1.27 4.19
C THR A 42 7.01 -2.06 3.90
N ARG A 43 6.11 -1.46 3.11
CA ARG A 43 4.94 -2.16 2.58
C ARG A 43 4.68 -1.73 1.14
N PRO A 44 4.28 -2.65 0.27
CA PRO A 44 3.84 -2.27 -1.07
C PRO A 44 2.48 -1.58 -1.01
N ILE A 45 2.41 -0.38 -1.60
CA ILE A 45 1.24 0.50 -1.60
C ILE A 45 0.40 0.24 -2.84
N GLU A 46 1.02 0.34 -4.01
CA GLU A 46 0.35 0.26 -5.31
C GLU A 46 1.35 -0.09 -6.41
N LEU A 47 0.83 -0.48 -7.58
CA LEU A 47 1.61 -0.58 -8.80
C LEU A 47 1.12 0.49 -9.78
N ARG A 48 2.01 1.43 -10.11
CA ARG A 48 1.75 2.46 -11.11
C ARG A 48 2.31 1.98 -12.46
N GLY A 49 1.45 1.38 -13.28
CA GLY A 49 1.87 0.74 -14.53
C GLY A 49 2.76 -0.46 -14.24
N SER A 50 4.05 -0.39 -14.59
CA SER A 50 5.04 -1.44 -14.28
C SER A 50 5.93 -1.09 -13.08
N LYS A 51 5.64 0.00 -12.36
CA LYS A 51 6.44 0.45 -11.22
C LYS A 51 5.77 0.07 -9.91
N LEU A 52 6.49 -0.64 -9.04
CA LEU A 52 6.04 -0.94 -7.70
C LEU A 52 6.35 0.22 -6.76
N VAL A 53 5.30 0.80 -6.18
CA VAL A 53 5.40 1.84 -5.16
C VAL A 53 5.37 1.18 -3.79
N VAL A 54 6.39 1.46 -3.01
CA VAL A 54 6.62 0.89 -1.68
C VAL A 54 6.69 2.03 -0.68
N GLY A 55 5.84 1.99 0.34
CA GLY A 55 5.91 2.90 1.46
C GLY A 55 6.97 2.46 2.46
N CYS A 56 7.76 3.40 2.96
CA CYS A 56 8.70 3.20 4.05
C CYS A 56 8.39 4.19 5.18
N TRP A 57 8.21 3.67 6.39
CA TRP A 57 7.96 4.49 7.59
C TRP A 57 9.20 4.75 8.43
N ASP A 58 10.31 4.06 8.17
CA ASP A 58 11.60 4.37 8.77
C ASP A 58 12.37 5.40 7.93
N LEU A 59 12.19 6.68 8.25
CA LEU A 59 12.83 7.78 7.53
C LEU A 59 14.35 7.75 7.59
N ALA A 60 14.94 7.21 8.67
CA ALA A 60 16.40 7.12 8.82
C ALA A 60 17.01 6.13 7.82
N SER A 61 16.25 5.09 7.44
CA SER A 61 16.69 4.08 6.47
C SER A 61 16.27 4.41 5.03
N LEU A 62 15.47 5.46 4.80
CA LEU A 62 14.81 5.71 3.51
C LEU A 62 15.81 5.85 2.34
N SER A 63 16.85 6.67 2.50
CA SER A 63 17.85 6.91 1.45
C SER A 63 18.64 5.64 1.12
N SER A 64 19.06 4.89 2.14
CA SER A 64 19.73 3.61 1.97
C SER A 64 18.82 2.60 1.28
N LEU A 65 17.55 2.52 1.66
CA LEU A 65 16.57 1.63 1.03
C LEU A 65 16.33 2.00 -0.43
N GLN A 66 16.21 3.29 -0.77
CA GLN A 66 16.08 3.74 -2.16
C GLN A 66 17.30 3.33 -3.01
N ALA A 67 18.52 3.56 -2.50
CA ALA A 67 19.75 3.18 -3.19
C ALA A 67 19.84 1.65 -3.37
N SER A 68 19.64 0.89 -2.28
CA SER A 68 19.67 -0.57 -2.31
C SER A 68 18.57 -1.15 -3.21
N SER A 69 17.38 -0.56 -3.22
CA SER A 69 16.30 -1.01 -4.10
C SER A 69 16.68 -0.87 -5.57
N THR A 70 17.30 0.24 -5.96
CA THR A 70 17.75 0.47 -7.34
C THR A 70 18.85 -0.51 -7.74
N GLN A 71 19.79 -0.78 -6.83
CA GLN A 71 20.92 -1.68 -7.08
C GLN A 71 20.51 -3.16 -7.09
N SER A 72 19.66 -3.59 -6.17
CA SER A 72 19.26 -4.99 -6.00
C SER A 72 18.06 -5.39 -6.86
N TRP A 73 17.31 -4.43 -7.41
CA TRP A 73 16.12 -4.71 -8.21
C TRP A 73 16.34 -5.71 -9.35
N PRO A 74 17.42 -5.65 -10.16
CA PRO A 74 17.65 -6.61 -11.25
C PRO A 74 17.71 -8.06 -10.77
N GLN A 75 18.22 -8.29 -9.56
CA GLN A 75 18.34 -9.63 -8.95
C GLN A 75 17.00 -10.11 -8.38
N LEU A 76 16.16 -9.18 -7.90
CA LEU A 76 14.86 -9.47 -7.32
C LEU A 76 13.75 -9.60 -8.36
N ARG A 77 13.91 -8.97 -9.54
CA ARG A 77 12.89 -8.88 -10.58
C ARG A 77 12.31 -10.24 -10.96
N ASP A 78 13.17 -11.22 -11.25
CA ASP A 78 12.72 -12.54 -11.72
C ASP A 78 11.96 -13.30 -10.63
N ARG A 79 12.38 -13.14 -9.36
CA ARG A 79 11.66 -13.70 -8.20
C ARG A 79 10.29 -13.04 -8.02
N PHE A 80 10.22 -11.72 -8.14
CA PHE A 80 8.96 -10.99 -8.06
C PHE A 80 8.01 -11.39 -9.19
N GLN A 81 8.51 -11.49 -10.43
CA GLN A 81 7.72 -11.91 -11.57
C GLN A 81 7.20 -13.35 -11.41
N THR A 82 8.04 -14.26 -10.93
CA THR A 82 7.65 -15.66 -10.70
C THR A 82 6.55 -15.79 -9.64
N HIS A 83 6.67 -15.05 -8.54
CA HIS A 83 5.72 -15.16 -7.42
C HIS A 83 4.43 -14.37 -7.60
N THR A 84 4.47 -13.24 -8.32
CA THR A 84 3.32 -12.35 -8.44
C THR A 84 2.68 -12.38 -9.82
N GLY A 85 3.38 -12.91 -10.83
CA GLY A 85 2.95 -12.86 -12.23
C GLY A 85 2.98 -11.45 -12.82
N LEU A 86 3.50 -10.46 -12.07
CA LEU A 86 3.50 -9.06 -12.45
C LEU A 86 4.78 -8.69 -13.20
N GLY A 87 4.62 -7.99 -14.33
CA GLY A 87 5.72 -7.42 -15.11
C GLY A 87 6.29 -6.15 -14.47
N ILE A 88 6.79 -6.26 -13.24
CA ILE A 88 7.36 -5.13 -12.51
C ILE A 88 8.74 -4.80 -13.11
N THR A 89 8.94 -3.57 -13.58
CA THR A 89 10.19 -3.14 -14.22
C THR A 89 11.09 -2.35 -13.27
N SER A 90 10.51 -1.68 -12.27
CA SER A 90 11.27 -0.96 -11.25
C SER A 90 10.50 -0.84 -9.95
N MET A 91 11.23 -0.59 -8.87
CA MET A 91 10.70 -0.34 -7.53
C MET A 91 11.01 1.10 -7.12
N VAL A 92 10.05 1.78 -6.50
CA VAL A 92 10.21 3.13 -5.97
C VAL A 92 9.79 3.12 -4.52
N ILE A 93 10.69 3.52 -3.64
CA ILE A 93 10.43 3.63 -2.20
C ILE A 93 10.12 5.09 -1.88
N ILE A 94 8.96 5.34 -1.28
CA ILE A 94 8.49 6.66 -0.86
C ILE A 94 8.31 6.69 0.66
N PRO A 95 8.48 7.86 1.30
CA PRO A 95 8.07 8.02 2.70
C PRO A 95 6.57 7.76 2.81
N SER A 96 6.18 7.01 3.83
CA SER A 96 4.79 6.70 4.16
C SER A 96 4.63 6.65 5.66
N ASP A 97 3.48 7.04 6.16
CA ASP A 97 3.19 6.89 7.59
C ASP A 97 3.16 5.41 8.00
N PRO A 98 3.63 5.07 9.22
CA PRO A 98 3.43 3.74 9.75
C PRO A 98 1.93 3.48 9.81
N LEU A 99 1.52 2.27 9.44
CA LEU A 99 0.13 1.88 9.61
C LEU A 99 -0.16 1.93 11.11
N VAL A 100 -0.93 2.95 11.51
CA VAL A 100 -1.66 2.88 12.77
C VAL A 100 -2.48 1.60 12.63
N PRO A 101 -2.28 0.58 13.48
CA PRO A 101 -3.20 -0.54 13.48
C PRO A 101 -4.58 0.09 13.58
N LEU A 102 -5.46 -0.18 12.62
CA LEU A 102 -6.87 0.12 12.79
C LEU A 102 -7.20 -0.57 14.11
N ILE A 103 -7.31 0.22 15.17
CA ILE A 103 -7.95 -0.20 16.39
C ILE A 103 -9.31 -0.57 15.83
N ASN A 104 -9.56 -1.86 15.74
CA ASN A 104 -10.88 -2.37 15.45
C ASN A 104 -11.65 -2.02 16.72
N VAL A 105 -12.06 -0.75 16.82
CA VAL A 105 -13.05 -0.31 17.78
C VAL A 105 -14.25 -1.14 17.38
N SER A 106 -14.43 -2.24 18.11
CA SER A 106 -15.68 -2.98 18.09
C SER A 106 -16.77 -1.92 18.21
N PRO A 107 -17.75 -1.85 17.30
CA PRO A 107 -18.85 -0.89 17.40
C PRO A 107 -19.80 -1.24 18.58
N GLU A 108 -19.36 -2.04 19.53
CA GLU A 108 -20.00 -2.33 20.80
C GLU A 108 -19.35 -1.50 21.91
N GLU A 109 -19.60 -0.21 21.87
CA GLU A 109 -20.25 0.50 22.97
C GLU A 109 -20.37 1.95 22.51
N ASP A 110 -21.52 2.26 21.90
CA ASP A 110 -21.96 3.64 21.72
C ASP A 110 -22.18 4.25 23.12
N HIS A 111 -21.09 4.61 23.81
CA HIS A 111 -21.12 5.33 25.09
C HIS A 111 -22.00 6.59 24.99
N PHE A 112 -22.08 7.15 23.78
CA PHE A 112 -22.99 8.23 23.44
C PHE A 112 -24.48 7.83 23.51
N LYS A 113 -24.88 6.68 22.94
CA LYS A 113 -26.27 6.19 23.06
C LYS A 113 -26.62 5.80 24.50
N ALA A 114 -25.67 5.20 25.24
CA ALA A 114 -25.85 4.91 26.65
C ALA A 114 -26.07 6.19 27.47
N SER A 115 -25.28 7.24 27.20
CA SER A 115 -25.43 8.56 27.83
C SER A 115 -26.76 9.23 27.49
N LEU A 116 -27.20 9.16 26.22
CA LEU A 116 -28.50 9.69 25.80
C LEU A 116 -29.68 8.93 26.43
N ARG A 117 -29.56 7.61 26.61
CA ARG A 117 -30.58 6.81 27.30
C ARG A 117 -30.69 7.22 28.76
N PHE A 118 -29.56 7.41 29.45
CA PHE A 118 -29.54 7.88 30.84
C PHE A 118 -30.18 9.26 31.00
N LEU A 119 -29.85 10.21 30.10
CA LEU A 119 -30.45 11.55 30.11
C LEU A 119 -31.96 11.53 29.82
N ARG A 120 -32.43 10.71 28.87
CA ARG A 120 -33.86 10.54 28.59
C ARG A 120 -34.61 9.91 29.76
N GLN A 121 -34.02 8.92 30.43
CA GLN A 121 -34.61 8.29 31.61
C GLN A 121 -34.81 9.34 32.71
N ARG A 122 -33.76 10.12 33.01
CA ARG A 122 -33.80 11.18 34.01
C ARG A 122 -34.79 12.30 33.68
N ALA A 123 -34.91 12.67 32.41
CA ALA A 123 -35.89 13.67 31.96
C ALA A 123 -37.35 13.17 32.05
N SER A 124 -37.57 11.85 31.98
CA SER A 124 -38.89 11.24 32.12
C SER A 124 -39.32 11.14 33.58
N ASP A 125 -38.38 10.83 34.49
CA ASP A 125 -38.63 10.81 35.93
C ASP A 125 -38.92 12.21 36.48
N PHE A 126 -38.27 13.25 35.94
CA PHE A 126 -38.53 14.64 36.33
C PHE A 126 -39.91 15.17 35.91
N LYS A 127 -40.57 14.53 34.94
CA LYS A 127 -41.94 14.88 34.49
C LYS A 127 -43.05 14.13 35.24
N ARG A 128 -42.69 13.14 36.07
CA ARG A 128 -43.64 12.31 36.83
C ARG A 128 -43.71 12.65 38.32
N SER A 129 -42.82 13.52 38.81
CA SER A 129 -42.94 14.20 40.12
C SER A 129 -43.62 15.54 39.96
#